data_AF-A0A1M3PII0-F1
#
_entry.id   AF-A0A1M3PII0-F1
#
_cell.length_a   1.000
_cell.length_b   1.000
_cell.length_c   1.000
_cell.angle_alpha   90.00
_cell.angle_beta   90.00
_cell.angle_gamma   90.00
#
_symmetry.space_group_name_H-M   'P 1'
#
loop_
_entity.id
_entity.type
_entity.pdbx_description
1 polymer ?
#
loop_
_entity_poly.entity_id
_entity_poly.type
_entity_poly.pdbx_seq_one_letter_code
_entity_poly.pdbx_strand_id
1 'polypeptide(L)'
;MGSPTGFLTLNISEWTTSLVPSHSDGAVSSLSDILETGDVLQRYYLSPKACAGILRRAEARKKVLPRELRMALAQIASTVMEKEQEAPQPSEAV
;
A
#
# COMPACT_ATOMS: atom_id res chain seq x y z
N MET A 1 2.23 12.47 40.18
CA MET A 1 3.13 13.25 39.30
C MET A 1 3.16 12.58 37.94
N GLY A 2 2.22 12.92 37.06
CA GLY A 2 2.24 12.46 35.68
C GLY A 2 3.17 13.32 34.84
N SER A 3 3.81 12.72 33.84
CA SER A 3 4.21 13.42 32.62
C SER A 3 4.00 12.49 31.41
N PRO A 4 3.50 13.02 30.27
CA PRO A 4 2.74 12.25 29.28
C PRO A 4 3.23 12.54 27.84
N THR A 5 4.19 11.79 27.30
CA THR A 5 4.59 11.89 25.87
C THR A 5 5.60 10.76 25.60
N GLY A 6 5.54 9.94 24.57
CA GLY A 6 4.62 9.80 23.45
C GLY A 6 4.98 8.48 22.75
N PHE A 7 3.97 7.85 22.17
CA PHE A 7 4.02 6.79 21.16
C PHE A 7 5.41 6.37 20.65
N LEU A 8 5.92 5.24 21.13
CA LEU A 8 6.99 4.49 20.45
C LEU A 8 6.41 3.82 19.20
N THR A 9 6.00 4.62 18.23
CA THR A 9 5.96 4.16 16.84
C THR A 9 7.42 3.97 16.44
N LEU A 10 7.90 2.75 16.60
CA LEU A 10 9.21 2.31 16.12
C LEU A 10 9.15 2.28 14.59
N ASN A 11 9.24 3.47 13.97
CA ASN A 11 9.60 3.62 12.56
C ASN A 11 11.14 3.56 12.48
N ILE A 12 11.70 2.38 12.76
CA ILE A 12 13.10 2.12 12.44
C ILE A 12 13.09 1.41 11.10
N SER A 13 13.23 2.21 10.03
CA SER A 13 13.91 1.76 8.83
C SER A 13 15.27 1.22 9.27
N GLU A 14 15.43 -0.09 9.26
CA GLU A 14 16.64 -0.81 9.67
C GLU A 14 17.79 -0.60 8.68
N TRP A 15 18.24 0.65 8.48
CA TRP A 15 19.36 0.99 7.60
C TRP A 15 20.48 1.79 8.29
N THR A 16 20.54 1.78 9.62
CA THR A 16 21.63 2.44 10.38
C THR A 16 22.29 1.55 11.45
N THR A 17 22.26 0.22 11.29
CA THR A 17 23.01 -0.73 12.16
C THR A 17 24.25 -1.32 11.49
N SER A 18 24.54 -0.97 10.23
CA SER A 18 25.85 -1.28 9.67
C SER A 18 26.79 -0.10 9.91
N LEU A 19 27.80 -0.30 10.75
CA LEU A 19 28.99 0.56 10.92
C LEU A 19 29.85 0.69 9.64
N VAL A 20 29.29 0.32 8.48
CA VAL A 20 29.88 0.52 7.16
C VAL A 20 29.44 1.89 6.67
N PRO A 21 30.37 2.79 6.31
CA PRO A 21 30.02 4.01 5.59
C PRO A 21 29.18 3.64 4.37
N SER A 22 27.93 4.08 4.36
CA SER A 22 27.12 4.08 3.15
C SER A 22 27.93 4.81 2.07
N HIS A 23 28.04 4.25 0.86
CA HIS A 23 28.69 4.88 -0.30
C HIS A 23 27.98 6.16 -0.79
N SER A 24 27.27 6.86 0.09
CA SER A 24 26.38 7.98 -0.18
C SER A 24 26.99 9.33 0.24
N ASP A 25 28.31 9.46 0.30
CA ASP A 25 28.98 10.72 0.67
C ASP A 25 29.05 11.74 -0.49
N GLY A 26 27.99 11.83 -1.31
CA GLY A 26 27.99 12.76 -2.44
C GLY A 26 26.73 12.83 -3.31
N ALA A 27 25.68 12.05 -3.04
CA ALA A 27 24.42 12.14 -3.78
C ALA A 27 23.27 11.60 -2.93
N VAL A 28 22.94 12.30 -1.84
CA VAL A 28 21.74 11.99 -1.07
C VAL A 28 20.57 12.66 -1.79
N SER A 29 19.79 11.90 -2.57
CA SER A 29 18.54 12.43 -3.14
C SER A 29 17.55 12.63 -1.99
N SER A 30 16.97 13.82 -1.88
CA SER A 30 15.85 14.04 -0.96
C SER A 30 14.62 13.28 -1.44
N LEU A 31 13.74 12.89 -0.52
CA LEU A 31 12.45 12.28 -0.87
C LEU A 31 11.64 13.20 -1.81
N SER A 32 11.73 14.51 -1.61
CA SER A 32 11.11 15.51 -2.47
C SER A 32 11.66 15.51 -3.90
N ASP A 33 12.91 15.12 -4.08
CA ASP A 33 13.56 15.12 -5.41
C ASP A 33 13.07 13.95 -6.28
N ILE A 34 12.56 12.88 -5.66
CA ILE A 34 12.16 11.65 -6.35
C ILE A 34 10.64 11.43 -6.41
N LEU A 35 9.86 12.19 -5.64
CA LEU A 35 8.40 12.04 -5.66
C LEU A 35 7.79 12.67 -6.92
N GLU A 36 7.09 11.85 -7.70
CA GLU A 36 6.24 12.32 -8.78
C GLU A 36 5.08 13.14 -8.19
N THR A 37 5.00 14.44 -8.52
CA THR A 37 3.97 15.36 -8.02
C THR A 37 2.75 15.48 -8.96
N GLY A 38 2.80 14.83 -10.12
CA GLY A 38 1.76 14.86 -11.14
C GLY A 38 0.80 13.67 -11.08
N ASP A 39 -0.01 13.52 -12.13
CA ASP A 39 -0.92 12.38 -12.27
C ASP A 39 -0.16 11.06 -12.38
N VAL A 40 -0.46 10.14 -11.47
CA VAL A 40 0.15 8.80 -11.45
C VAL A 40 -0.63 7.88 -12.39
N LEU A 41 0.10 7.12 -13.21
CA LEU A 41 -0.52 6.17 -14.13
C LEU A 41 -1.27 5.07 -13.35
N GLN A 42 -2.49 4.77 -13.78
CA GLN A 42 -3.38 3.80 -13.11
C GLN A 42 -2.76 2.40 -12.92
N ARG A 43 -1.77 2.01 -13.75
CA ARG A 43 -1.02 0.75 -13.62
C ARG A 43 -0.28 0.61 -12.28
N TYR A 44 0.01 1.72 -11.60
CA TYR A 44 0.67 1.74 -10.30
C TYR A 44 -0.32 1.69 -9.13
N TYR A 45 -1.63 1.77 -9.39
CA TYR A 45 -2.64 1.62 -8.35
C TYR A 45 -2.83 0.15 -7.97
N LEU A 46 -3.23 -0.08 -6.72
CA LEU A 46 -3.53 -1.42 -6.24
C LEU A 46 -4.74 -1.99 -6.97
N SER A 47 -4.59 -3.21 -7.48
CA SER A 47 -5.73 -3.96 -8.00
C SER A 47 -6.65 -4.41 -6.85
N PRO A 48 -7.94 -4.61 -7.12
CA PRO A 48 -8.87 -5.17 -6.14
C PRO A 48 -8.41 -6.49 -5.50
N LYS A 49 -7.78 -7.37 -6.28
CA LYS A 49 -7.18 -8.62 -5.80
C LYS A 49 -5.99 -8.38 -4.86
N ALA A 50 -5.17 -7.36 -5.13
CA ALA A 50 -4.09 -6.97 -4.24
C ALA A 50 -4.64 -6.43 -2.90
N CYS A 51 -5.69 -5.61 -2.93
CA CYS A 51 -6.37 -5.12 -1.74
C CYS A 51 -6.89 -6.27 -0.86
N ALA A 52 -7.59 -7.24 -1.45
CA ALA A 52 -8.05 -8.44 -0.76
C ALA A 52 -6.88 -9.25 -0.15
N GLY A 53 -5.77 -9.38 -0.90
CA GLY A 53 -4.57 -10.07 -0.44
C GLY A 53 -3.90 -9.38 0.77
N ILE A 54 -3.92 -8.06 0.84
CA ILE A 54 -3.41 -7.30 1.99
C ILE A 54 -4.25 -7.59 3.23
N LEU A 55 -5.58 -7.53 3.11
CA LEU A 55 -6.50 -7.82 4.22
C LEU A 55 -6.28 -9.24 4.76
N ARG A 56 -6.19 -10.25 3.88
CA ARG A 56 -5.92 -11.64 4.28
C ARG A 56 -4.58 -11.80 5.01
N ARG A 57 -3.51 -11.18 4.50
CA ARG A 57 -2.19 -11.25 5.16
C ARG A 57 -2.17 -10.54 6.50
N ALA A 58 -2.92 -9.46 6.65
CA ALA A 58 -3.02 -8.75 7.92
C ALA A 58 -3.69 -9.61 9.00
N GLU A 59 -4.79 -10.27 8.65
CA GLU A 59 -5.48 -11.22 9.52
C GLU A 59 -4.58 -12.41 9.88
N ALA A 60 -3.93 -13.03 8.90
CA ALA A 60 -3.01 -14.15 9.12
C ALA A 60 -1.84 -13.77 10.05
N ARG A 61 -1.36 -12.52 9.96
CA ARG A 61 -0.27 -12.00 10.79
C ARG A 61 -0.74 -11.38 12.10
N LYS A 62 -2.06 -11.40 12.39
CA LYS A 62 -2.69 -10.75 13.56
C LYS A 62 -2.28 -9.28 13.71
N LYS A 63 -2.05 -8.58 12.59
CA LYS A 63 -1.70 -7.16 12.57
C LYS A 63 -2.96 -6.33 12.36
N VAL A 64 -3.16 -5.33 13.22
CA VAL A 64 -4.26 -4.38 13.09
C VAL A 64 -3.87 -3.31 12.07
N LEU A 65 -4.66 -3.19 11.00
CA LEU A 65 -4.51 -2.08 10.06
C LEU A 65 -5.16 -0.82 10.64
N PRO A 66 -4.59 0.37 10.36
CA PRO A 66 -5.29 1.63 10.57
C PRO A 66 -6.68 1.61 9.93
N ARG A 67 -7.67 2.20 10.62
CA ARG A 67 -9.09 2.13 10.22
C ARG A 67 -9.32 2.64 8.80
N GLU A 68 -8.74 3.79 8.47
CA GLU A 68 -8.88 4.42 7.14
C GLU A 68 -8.36 3.51 6.03
N LEU A 69 -7.16 2.95 6.21
CA LEU A 69 -6.57 2.02 5.26
C LEU A 69 -7.41 0.75 5.12
N ARG A 70 -7.90 0.19 6.23
CA ARG A 70 -8.76 -1.00 6.19
C ARG A 70 -10.04 -0.73 5.40
N MET A 71 -10.69 0.41 5.61
CA MET A 71 -11.92 0.78 4.92
C MET A 71 -11.71 0.94 3.42
N ALA A 72 -10.67 1.68 3.02
CA ALA A 72 -10.34 1.89 1.60
C ALA A 72 -10.02 0.57 0.89
N LEU A 73 -9.21 -0.30 1.53
CA LEU A 73 -8.90 -1.61 0.97
C LEU A 73 -10.13 -2.51 0.85
N ALA A 74 -11.04 -2.49 1.84
CA ALA A 74 -12.26 -3.29 1.83
C ALA A 74 -13.21 -2.86 0.70
N GLN A 75 -13.41 -1.55 0.52
CA GLN A 75 -14.25 -0.99 -0.54
C GLN A 75 -13.76 -1.39 -1.94
N ILE A 76 -12.44 -1.35 -2.18
CA ILE A 76 -11.88 -1.74 -3.47
C ILE A 76 -11.91 -3.26 -3.62
N ALA A 77 -11.62 -4.03 -2.55
CA ALA A 77 -11.63 -5.49 -2.61
C ALA A 77 -13.02 -6.08 -2.94
N SER A 78 -14.12 -5.44 -2.52
CA SER A 78 -15.47 -5.89 -2.87
C SER A 78 -15.78 -5.79 -4.37
N THR A 79 -15.07 -4.96 -5.14
CA THR A 79 -15.29 -4.80 -6.59
C THR A 79 -14.85 -6.01 -7.42
N VAL A 80 -14.06 -6.95 -6.85
CA VAL A 80 -13.65 -8.19 -7.54
C VAL A 80 -14.88 -9.04 -7.94
N MET A 81 -15.99 -8.89 -7.21
CA MET A 81 -17.19 -9.73 -7.38
C MET A 81 -18.07 -9.37 -8.57
N GLU A 82 -17.84 -8.23 -9.23
CA GLU A 82 -18.73 -7.75 -10.30
C GLU A 82 -18.19 -7.99 -11.73
N LYS A 83 -16.92 -8.40 -11.88
CA LYS A 83 -16.28 -8.46 -13.21
C LYS A 83 -16.32 -9.84 -13.91
N GLU A 84 -17.00 -10.83 -13.33
CA GLU A 84 -17.13 -12.18 -13.93
C GLU A 84 -18.50 -12.45 -14.56
N GLN A 85 -19.36 -11.43 -14.71
CA GLN A 85 -20.62 -11.53 -15.46
C GLN A 85 -20.72 -10.48 -16.56
N GLU A 86 -19.79 -10.52 -17.52
CA GLU A 86 -20.05 -10.03 -18.88
C GLU A 86 -19.47 -11.07 -19.83
N ALA A 87 -20.20 -12.18 -19.94
CA ALA A 87 -20.02 -13.12 -21.03
C ALA A 87 -20.53 -12.43 -22.31
N PRO A 88 -19.74 -12.34 -23.39
CA PRO A 88 -20.26 -11.88 -24.68
C PRO A 88 -21.31 -12.91 -25.15
N GLN A 89 -22.58 -12.52 -25.06
CA GLN A 89 -23.70 -13.25 -25.65
C GLN A 89 -23.43 -13.41 -27.16
N PRO A 90 -23.40 -14.64 -27.71
CA PRO A 90 -23.29 -14.84 -29.14
C PRO A 90 -24.70 -14.83 -29.72
N SER A 91 -25.23 -13.67 -30.11
CA SER A 91 -26.41 -13.66 -30.96
C SER A 91 -26.61 -12.34 -31.71
N GLU A 92 -26.79 -12.50 -33.02
CA GLU A 92 -27.39 -11.58 -34.00
C GLU A 92 -26.43 -10.77 -34.88
N ALA A 93 -26.07 -11.39 -36.01
CA ALA A 93 -26.24 -10.74 -37.32
C ALA A 93 -26.66 -11.82 -38.33
N VAL A 94 -27.91 -11.68 -38.76
CA VAL A 94 -28.59 -12.35 -39.88
C VAL A 94 -27.81 -12.16 -41.19
#